data_AF-A0A811QAW8-F1
#
_entry.id   AF-A0A811QAW8-F1
#
_cell.length_a   1.000
_cell.length_b   1.000
_cell.length_c   1.000
_cell.angle_alpha   90.00
_cell.angle_beta   90.00
_cell.angle_gamma   90.00
#
_symmetry.space_group_name_H-M   'P 1'
#
loop_
_entity.id
_entity.type
_entity.pdbx_description
1 polymer ?
#
loop_
_entity_poly.entity_id
_entity_poly.type
_entity_poly.pdbx_seq_one_letter_code
_entity_poly.pdbx_strand_id
1 'polypeptide(L)' 'MATQDDTYRTLEYMLCDKRGEPLSLKQHFLETITNNFSKDNLIGCGGYGEVYKVCGTFSF' A
#
# COMPACT_ATOMS: atom_id res chain seq x y z
N MET A 1 -16.17 8.37 -10.99
CA MET A 1 -16.11 7.43 -9.84
C MET A 1 -14.89 6.55 -10.10
N ALA A 2 -13.78 6.78 -9.40
CA ALA A 2 -12.61 5.91 -9.54
C ALA A 2 -12.97 4.53 -8.98
N THR A 3 -12.81 3.50 -9.79
CA THR A 3 -13.06 2.12 -9.40
C THR A 3 -11.87 1.58 -8.61
N GLN A 4 -12.06 0.44 -7.94
CA GLN A 4 -10.99 -0.21 -7.17
C GLN A 4 -9.78 -0.53 -8.08
N ASP A 5 -10.03 -0.84 -9.36
CA ASP A 5 -9.02 -1.06 -10.41
C ASP A 5 -8.14 0.17 -10.67
N ASP A 6 -8.76 1.34 -10.85
CA ASP A 6 -8.04 2.61 -11.06
C ASP A 6 -7.06 2.92 -9.91
N THR A 7 -7.44 2.53 -8.69
CA THR A 7 -6.65 2.77 -7.48
C THR A 7 -5.45 1.81 -7.39
N TYR A 8 -5.62 0.53 -7.77
CA TYR A 8 -4.51 -0.44 -7.84
C TYR A 8 -3.50 -0.07 -8.93
N ARG A 9 -3.95 0.37 -10.11
CA ARG A 9 -3.05 0.87 -11.15
C ARG A 9 -2.26 2.10 -10.71
N THR A 10 -2.90 2.97 -9.93
CA THR A 10 -2.23 4.12 -9.32
C THR A 10 -1.13 3.67 -8.34
N LEU A 11 -1.40 2.67 -7.49
CA LEU A 11 -0.37 2.08 -6.62
C LEU A 11 0.80 1.48 -7.39
N GLU A 12 0.52 0.69 -8.42
CA GLU A 12 1.56 0.08 -9.26
C GLU A 12 2.50 1.14 -9.83
N TYR A 13 1.92 2.20 -10.40
CA TYR A 13 2.69 3.31 -10.94
C TYR A 13 3.55 4.00 -9.86
N MET A 14 2.99 4.23 -8.67
CA MET A 14 3.71 4.89 -7.57
C MET A 14 4.81 4.04 -6.95
N LEU A 15 4.62 2.73 -6.81
CA LEU A 15 5.66 1.84 -6.31
C LEU A 15 6.83 1.71 -7.30
N CYS A 16 6.55 1.89 -8.60
CA CYS A 16 7.59 1.99 -9.63
C CYS A 16 8.29 3.36 -9.65
N ASP A 17 7.62 4.44 -9.21
CA ASP A 17 8.21 5.78 -9.17
C ASP A 17 9.02 6.00 -7.88
N LYS A 18 10.35 6.12 -8.03
CA LYS A 18 11.31 6.26 -6.92
C LYS A 18 11.29 7.63 -6.24
N ARG A 19 10.41 8.53 -6.64
CA ARG A 19 10.42 9.94 -6.21
C ARG A 19 9.92 10.17 -4.78
N GLY A 20 9.35 9.16 -4.13
CA GLY A 20 9.26 9.07 -2.66
C GLY A 20 8.35 10.08 -1.96
N GLU A 21 7.48 10.80 -2.68
CA GLU A 21 6.56 11.76 -2.06
C GLU A 21 5.43 11.04 -1.30
N PRO A 22 5.10 11.46 -0.05
CA PRO A 22 4.02 10.87 0.72
C PRO A 22 2.66 11.08 0.03
N LEU A 23 1.91 10.00 -0.21
CA LEU A 23 0.56 10.08 -0.73
C LEU A 23 -0.49 9.92 0.37
N SER A 24 -1.50 10.79 0.35
CA SER A 24 -2.72 10.60 1.14
C SER A 24 -3.58 9.49 0.58
N LEU A 25 -3.51 8.30 1.18
CA LEU A 25 -4.34 7.15 0.87
C LEU A 25 -5.57 7.07 1.79
N LYS A 26 -6.68 6.54 1.28
CA LYS A 26 -7.88 6.31 2.10
C LYS A 26 -7.65 5.12 3.04
N GLN A 27 -8.20 5.18 4.25
CA GLN A 27 -8.04 4.12 5.25
C GLN A 27 -8.48 2.73 4.75
N HIS A 28 -9.69 2.61 4.18
CA HIS A 28 -10.19 1.32 3.67
C HIS A 28 -9.25 0.70 2.61
N PHE A 29 -8.52 1.56 1.89
CA PHE A 29 -7.57 1.12 0.90
C PHE A 29 -6.32 0.55 1.56
N LEU A 30 -5.79 1.22 2.59
CA LEU A 30 -4.70 0.70 3.41
C LEU A 30 -5.05 -0.65 4.04
N GLU A 31 -6.25 -0.78 4.61
CA GLU A 31 -6.76 -2.05 5.15
C GLU A 31 -6.78 -3.13 4.06
N THR A 32 -7.31 -2.82 2.88
CA THR A 32 -7.38 -3.79 1.77
C THR A 32 -5.99 -4.28 1.35
N ILE A 33 -5.04 -3.36 1.13
CA ILE A 33 -3.72 -3.69 0.59
C ILE A 33 -2.77 -4.30 1.62
N THR A 34 -3.08 -4.20 2.92
CA THR A 34 -2.28 -4.79 4.01
C THR A 34 -2.90 -6.06 4.60
N ASN A 35 -3.99 -6.55 4.01
CA ASN A 35 -4.84 -7.61 4.59
C ASN A 35 -5.25 -7.26 6.03
N ASN A 36 -5.89 -6.11 6.19
CA ASN A 36 -6.34 -5.51 7.44
C ASN A 36 -5.22 -5.39 8.49
N PHE A 37 -4.06 -4.85 8.10
CA PHE A 37 -2.88 -4.73 8.94
C PHE A 37 -2.49 -6.06 9.61
N SER A 38 -2.55 -7.16 8.85
CA SER A 38 -2.19 -8.48 9.37
C SER A 38 -0.74 -8.48 9.87
N LYS A 39 -0.54 -9.08 11.04
CA LYS A 39 0.80 -9.28 11.63
C LYS A 39 1.70 -10.14 10.74
N ASP A 40 1.12 -11.00 9.91
CA ASP A 40 1.88 -11.79 8.94
C ASP A 40 2.54 -10.91 7.86
N ASN A 41 2.01 -9.71 7.63
CA ASN A 41 2.55 -8.73 6.70
C ASN A 41 3.44 -7.69 7.39
N LEU A 42 3.56 -7.68 8.72
CA LEU A 42 4.42 -6.74 9.44
C LEU A 42 5.89 -7.11 9.21
N ILE A 43 6.64 -6.20 8.58
CA ILE A 43 8.07 -6.41 8.26
C ILE A 43 9.01 -5.59 9.13
N GLY A 44 8.50 -4.63 9.90
CA GLY A 44 9.31 -3.84 10.82
C GLY A 44 8.48 -2.88 11.67
N CYS A 45 9.02 -2.50 12.82
CA CYS A 45 8.45 -1.50 13.71
C CYS A 45 9.55 -0.62 14.31
N GLY A 46 9.24 0.66 14.55
CA GLY A 46 10.19 1.61 15.14
C GLY A 46 9.48 2.88 15.64
N GLY A 47 10.27 3.88 16.04
CA GLY A 47 9.73 5.13 16.61
C GLY A 47 8.83 5.95 15.68
N TYR A 48 8.80 5.63 14.38
CA TYR A 48 7.98 6.31 13.37
C TYR A 48 6.75 5.51 12.93
N GLY A 49 6.61 4.25 13.39
CA GLY A 49 5.47 3.41 13.07
C GLY A 49 5.83 1.99 12.63
N GLU A 50 4.83 1.32 12.09
CA GLU A 50 4.86 -0.05 11.62
C GLU A 50 4.95 -0.07 10.09
N VAL A 51 5.70 -1.02 9.54
CA VAL A 51 5.88 -1.20 8.11
C VAL A 51 5.26 -2.53 7.70
N TYR A 52 4.28 -2.47 6.81
CA TYR A 52 3.56 -3.65 6.32
C TYR A 52 3.86 -3.91 4.84
N LYS A 53 4.00 -5.19 4.49
CA LYS A 53 4.04 -5.65 3.10
C LYS A 53 2.66 -5.53 2.46
N VAL A 54 2.61 -5.10 1.21
CA VAL A 54 1.37 -5.07 0.43
C VAL A 54 1.01 -6.47 -0.07
N CYS A 55 -0.27 -6.85 0.04
CA CYS A 55 -0.80 -8.17 -0.29
C CYS A 55 -1.28 -8.34 -1.76
N GLY A 56 -0.90 -7.45 -2.67
CA GLY A 56 -1.28 -7.50 -4.09
C GLY A 56 -0.25 -8.19 -4.97
N THR A 57 -0.70 -8.92 -6.00
CA THR A 57 0.15 -9.30 -7.13
C THR A 57 0.33 -8.07 -8.02
N PHE A 58 1.47 -7.41 -7.88
CA PHE A 58 1.88 -6.40 -8.85
C PHE A 58 2.36 -7.13 -10.11
N SER A 59 1.80 -6.78 -11.27
CA SER A 59 2.31 -7.31 -12.53
C SER A 59 3.60 -6.53 -12.85
N PHE A 60 4.75 -7.17 -12.64
CA PHE A 60 6.07 -6.61 -12.99
C PHE A 60 6.33 -6.68 -14.49
#